data_AF-A0A3D3DRI4-F1
#
_entry.id   AF-A0A3D3DRI4-F1
#
_cell.length_a   1.000
_cell.length_b   1.000
_cell.length_c   1.000
_cell.angle_alpha   90.00
_cell.angle_beta   90.00
_cell.angle_gamma   90.00
#
_symmetry.space_group_name_H-M   'P 1'
#
loop_
_entity.id
_entity.type
_entity.pdbx_description
1 polymer ?
#
loop_
_entity_poly.entity_id
_entity_poly.type
_entity_poly.pdbx_seq_one_letter_code
_entity_poly.pdbx_strand_id
1 'polypeptide(L)' 'MCGIVGAVRTSEASGFLLEGLRRLEYRGYDSAGVVVINPEGELDRARAVGKVGELEQALRQTPLAG' A
#
# COMPACT_ATOMS: atom_id res chain seq x y z
N MET A 1 9.39 8.28 -11.85
CA MET A 1 8.39 9.30 -11.45
C MET A 1 7.72 8.77 -10.18
N CYS A 2 7.22 9.60 -9.25
CA CYS A 2 6.62 9.10 -7.99
C CYS A 2 5.13 9.47 -7.88
N GLY A 3 4.34 8.70 -7.13
CA GLY A 3 2.93 8.96 -6.82
C GLY A 3 2.66 8.68 -5.35
N ILE A 4 1.75 9.46 -4.75
CA ILE A 4 1.40 9.34 -3.33
C ILE A 4 -0.12 9.28 -3.21
N VAL A 5 -0.59 8.39 -2.36
CA VAL A 5 -1.99 8.25 -1.96
C VAL A 5 -2.01 8.17 -0.43
N GLY A 6 -2.95 8.88 0.18
CA GLY A 6 -3.21 8.82 1.61
C GLY A 6 -4.71 8.67 1.89
N ALA A 7 -5.04 8.13 3.05
CA ALA A 7 -6.42 7.96 3.48
C ALA A 7 -6.52 8.05 5.01
N VAL A 8 -7.60 8.66 5.50
CA VAL A 8 -7.98 8.64 6.93
C VAL A 8 -9.34 7.97 6.99
N ARG A 9 -9.41 6.80 7.63
CA ARG A 9 -10.61 5.95 7.60
C ARG A 9 -10.79 5.22 8.93
N THR A 10 -12.02 4.76 9.17
CA THR A 10 -12.38 3.87 10.28
C THR A 10 -12.36 2.39 9.90
N SER A 11 -12.04 2.08 8.64
CA SER A 11 -11.97 0.73 8.10
C SER A 11 -10.61 0.48 7.43
N GLU A 12 -10.21 -0.79 7.39
CA GLU A 12 -8.96 -1.32 6.83
C GLU A 12 -8.42 -0.50 5.66
N ALA A 13 -7.27 0.15 5.88
CA ALA A 13 -6.67 1.17 5.05
C ALA A 13 -6.06 0.61 3.75
N SER A 14 -5.45 -0.56 3.88
CA SER A 14 -4.60 -1.23 2.89
C SER A 14 -5.22 -1.34 1.49
N GLY A 15 -6.47 -1.83 1.37
CA GLY A 15 -7.12 -2.07 0.07
C GLY A 15 -7.35 -0.80 -0.77
N PHE A 16 -7.80 0.29 -0.14
CA PHE A 16 -7.98 1.59 -0.81
C PHE A 16 -6.65 2.18 -1.27
N LEU A 17 -5.60 2.07 -0.44
CA LEU A 17 -4.27 2.57 -0.81
C LEU A 17 -3.74 1.83 -2.04
N LEU A 18 -3.92 0.50 -2.07
CA LEU A 18 -3.59 -0.35 -3.22
C LEU A 18 -4.29 0.10 -4.50
N GLU A 19 -5.61 0.34 -4.43
CA GLU A 19 -6.40 0.81 -5.58
C GLU A 19 -5.96 2.20 -6.04
N GLY A 20 -5.69 3.11 -5.11
CA GLY A 20 -5.13 4.42 -5.43
C GLY A 20 -3.77 4.33 -6.13
N LEU A 21 -2.88 3.45 -5.66
CA LEU A 21 -1.58 3.22 -6.28
C LEU A 21 -1.72 2.65 -7.70
N ARG A 22 -2.65 1.72 -7.94
CA ARG A 22 -2.94 1.20 -9.30
C ARG A 22 -3.31 2.32 -10.27
N ARG A 23 -4.14 3.26 -9.84
CA ARG A 23 -4.56 4.41 -10.67
C ARG A 23 -3.41 5.35 -11.00
N LEU A 24 -2.35 5.36 -10.19
CA LEU A 24 -1.16 6.17 -10.43
C LEU A 24 -0.09 5.41 -11.24
N GLU A 25 -0.21 4.10 -11.42
CA GLU A 25 0.83 3.23 -12.01
C GLU A 25 1.24 3.63 -13.43
N TYR A 26 0.35 4.28 -14.19
CA TYR A 26 0.64 4.82 -15.53
C TYR A 26 1.83 5.80 -15.56
N ARG A 27 2.21 6.37 -14.40
CA ARG A 27 3.36 7.28 -14.25
C ARG A 27 4.70 6.57 -14.25
N GLY A 28 4.72 5.24 -14.13
CA GLY A 28 5.92 4.41 -14.13
C GLY A 28 6.67 4.41 -12.79
N TYR A 29 6.52 3.30 -12.06
CA TYR A 29 7.19 3.03 -10.78
C TYR A 29 8.06 1.78 -10.89
N ASP A 30 9.22 1.83 -10.25
CA ASP A 30 10.17 0.71 -10.07
C ASP A 30 9.95 -0.03 -8.74
N SER A 31 9.13 0.53 -7.85
CA SER A 31 8.79 -0.01 -6.54
C SER A 31 7.48 0.59 -6.03
N ALA A 32 6.85 -0.10 -5.07
CA ALA A 32 5.65 0.38 -4.39
C ALA A 32 5.70 0.02 -2.90
N GLY A 33 4.99 0.81 -2.08
CA GLY A 33 4.85 0.53 -0.66
C GLY A 33 3.64 1.20 -0.05
N VAL A 34 3.18 0.64 1.07
CA VAL A 34 2.14 1.20 1.92
C VAL A 34 2.58 1.12 3.38
N VAL A 35 2.10 2.07 4.17
CA VAL A 35 2.20 2.05 5.62
C VAL A 35 0.79 2.29 6.18
N VAL A 36 0.44 1.58 7.24
CA VAL A 36 -0.82 1.73 7.96
C VAL A 36 -0.54 1.86 9.45
N ILE A 37 -1.50 2.40 10.20
CA ILE A 37 -1.47 2.39 11.65
C ILE A 37 -2.30 1.18 12.09
N ASN A 38 -1.69 0.24 12.80
CA ASN A 38 -2.36 -0.96 13.25
C ASN A 38 -3.25 -0.70 14.50
N PRO A 39 -4.05 -1.68 14.94
CA PRO A 39 -4.93 -1.52 16.11
C PRO A 39 -4.19 -1.12 17.40
N GLU A 40 -2.91 -1.49 17.53
CA GLU A 40 -2.03 -1.13 18.65
C GLU A 40 -1.50 0.31 18.56
N GLY A 41 -1.77 1.01 17.45
CA GLY A 41 -1.30 2.37 17.18
C GLY A 41 0.11 2.42 16.60
N GLU A 42 0.68 1.28 16.21
CA GLU A 42 2.02 1.16 15.64
C GLU A 42 2.00 1.25 14.11
N LEU A 43 3.13 1.62 13.52
CA LEU A 43 3.27 1.72 12.07
C LEU A 43 3.71 0.39 11.46
N ASP A 44 2.83 -0.24 10.70
CA ASP A 44 3.15 -1.41 9.92
C ASP A 44 3.32 -1.08 8.45
N ARG A 45 4.36 -1.66 7.84
CA ARG A 45 4.77 -1.34 6.46
C ARG A 45 4.89 -2.58 5.59
N ALA A 46 4.51 -2.43 4.33
CA ALA A 46 4.80 -3.38 3.26
C ALA A 46 5.44 -2.65 2.08
N ARG A 47 6.45 -3.27 1.47
CA ARG A 47 7.15 -2.75 0.29
C ARG A 47 7.47 -3.89 -0.66
N ALA A 48 7.44 -3.60 -1.95
CA ALA A 48 7.88 -4.52 -2.99
C ALA A 48 8.64 -3.77 -4.08
N VAL A 49 9.64 -4.44 -4.65
CA VAL A 49 10.30 -4.00 -5.89
C VAL A 49 9.42 -4.45 -7.06
N GLY A 50 9.28 -3.58 -8.06
CA GLY A 50 8.41 -3.80 -9.20
C GLY A 50 7.10 -3.02 -9.12
N LYS A 51 6.11 -3.50 -9.89
CA LYS A 51 4.80 -2.86 -10.04
C LYS A 51 3.93 -3.02 -8.80
N VAL A 52 2.80 -2.32 -8.75
CA VAL A 52 1.83 -2.38 -7.62
C VAL A 52 1.34 -3.81 -7.39
N GLY A 53 1.30 -4.65 -8.43
CA GLY A 53 0.98 -6.08 -8.31
C GLY A 53 1.93 -6.88 -7.41
N GLU A 54 3.23 -6.52 -7.35
CA GLU A 54 4.20 -7.17 -6.46
C GLU A 54 3.91 -6.83 -4.99
N LEU A 55 3.52 -5.58 -4.72
CA LEU A 55 3.09 -5.16 -3.40
C LEU A 55 1.80 -5.87 -2.97
N GLU A 56 0.86 -6.06 -3.90
CA GLU A 56 -0.36 -6.82 -3.63
C GLU A 56 -0.05 -8.27 -3.25
N GLN A 57 0.90 -8.91 -3.93
CA GLN A 57 1.34 -10.27 -3.57
C GLN A 57 1.97 -10.31 -2.19
N ALA A 58 2.83 -9.34 -1.85
CA ALA A 58 3.43 -9.24 -0.53
C ALA A 58 2.36 -9.09 0.57
N LEU A 59 1.33 -8.27 0.33
CA LEU A 59 0.21 -8.06 1.26
C LEU A 59 -0.71 -9.28 1.38
N ARG A 60 -0.81 -10.13 0.34
CA ARG A 60 -1.50 -11.42 0.45
C ARG A 60 -0.75 -12.42 1.33
N GLN A 61 0.59 -12.39 1.32
CA GLN A 61 1.42 -13.28 2.13
C GLN A 61 1.53 -12.80 3.57
N THR A 62 1.70 -11.49 3.77
CA THR A 62 1.79 -10.84 5.07
C THR A 62 0.82 -9.66 5.09
N PRO A 63 -0.45 -9.89 5.45
CA PRO A 63 -1.45 -8.84 5.54
C PRO A 63 -1.06 -7.79 6.58
N LEU A 64 -1.32 -6.54 6.26
CA LEU A 64 -1.30 -5.46 7.26
C LEU A 64 -2.68 -5.38 7.91
N ALA A 65 -2.72 -5.14 9.21
CA ALA A 65 -3.93 -4.74 9.93
C ALA A 65 -3.88 -3.22 10.09
N GLY A 66 -4.91 -2.51 9.61
CA GLY A 66 -4.96 -1.04 9.63
C GLY A 66 -5.50 -0.42 8.37
#